data_AF-A0A4P9YEC0-F1
#
_entry.id   AF-A0A4P9YEC0-F1
#
_cell.length_a   1.000
_cell.length_b   1.000
_cell.length_c   1.000
_cell.angle_alpha   90.00
_cell.angle_beta   90.00
_cell.angle_gamma   90.00
#
_symmetry.space_group_name_H-M   'P 1'
#
loop_
_entity.id
_entity.type
_entity.pdbx_description
1 polymer ?
#
loop_
_entity_poly.entity_id
_entity_poly.type
_entity_poly.pdbx_seq_one_letter_code
_entity_poly.pdbx_strand_id
1 'polypeptide(L)'
;MTTLRLLKPIDLLKLQNINLDYLTENYTIGYYLNYLLRWPKYFIIAENIHKRPMGYKGLEKSWHGHVSALSVAFEYRRLGVASFLMTFLENVTDKMYVMLRNNQSAVDFYHKIGYTIYREVLNYYCDGENAYGILYVFAQIDMRKPMDRDIFKDSLRNSGAKVTVDELTFN
;
A
#
# COMPACT_ATOMS: atom_id res chain seq x y z
N MET A 1 8.17 -13.73 -17.90
CA MET A 1 6.77 -13.34 -18.12
C MET A 1 6.05 -13.29 -16.77
N THR A 2 5.27 -12.24 -16.52
CA THR A 2 4.54 -12.02 -15.27
C THR A 2 3.05 -12.14 -15.52
N THR A 3 2.34 -12.90 -14.68
CA THR A 3 0.89 -13.08 -14.77
C THR A 3 0.22 -12.56 -13.50
N LEU A 4 -0.89 -11.83 -13.67
CA LEU A 4 -1.73 -11.38 -12.56
C LEU A 4 -2.90 -12.33 -12.39
N ARG A 5 -3.20 -12.67 -11.14
CA ARG A 5 -4.42 -13.40 -10.78
C ARG A 5 -4.90 -13.00 -9.40
N LEU A 6 -6.13 -13.39 -9.07
CA LEU A 6 -6.66 -13.21 -7.72
C LEU A 6 -5.84 -14.02 -6.71
N LEU A 7 -5.60 -13.41 -5.56
CA LEU A 7 -4.94 -14.05 -4.42
C LEU A 7 -5.94 -15.02 -3.76
N LYS A 8 -5.51 -16.26 -3.57
CA LYS A 8 -6.29 -17.28 -2.86
C LYS A 8 -5.80 -17.39 -1.42
N PRO A 9 -6.66 -17.82 -0.46
CA PRO A 9 -6.23 -18.02 0.92
C PRO A 9 -4.98 -18.88 1.08
N ILE A 10 -4.82 -19.91 0.25
CA ILE A 10 -3.64 -20.80 0.28
C ILE A 10 -2.34 -20.11 -0.16
N ASP A 11 -2.42 -19.01 -0.92
CA ASP A 11 -1.24 -18.27 -1.34
C ASP A 11 -0.58 -17.51 -0.19
N LEU A 12 -1.31 -17.24 0.91
CA LEU A 12 -0.77 -16.58 2.10
C LEU A 12 0.45 -17.31 2.66
N LEU A 13 0.45 -18.65 2.59
CA LEU A 13 1.56 -19.49 3.03
C LEU A 13 2.81 -19.36 2.15
N LYS A 14 2.68 -18.77 0.95
CA LYS A 14 3.77 -18.58 -0.03
C LYS A 14 4.29 -17.15 -0.06
N LEU A 15 3.69 -16.23 0.70
CA LEU A 15 4.08 -14.81 0.71
C LEU A 15 5.35 -14.55 1.52
N GLN A 16 5.91 -15.53 2.23
CA GLN A 16 7.05 -15.33 3.11
C GLN A 16 8.24 -14.65 2.41
N ASN A 17 8.55 -15.02 1.16
CA ASN A 17 9.63 -14.37 0.39
C ASN A 17 9.40 -12.87 0.16
N ILE A 18 8.14 -12.45 0.05
CA ILE A 18 7.76 -11.04 -0.15
C ILE A 18 7.72 -10.32 1.21
N ASN A 19 7.18 -11.00 2.21
CA ASN A 19 6.92 -10.51 3.55
C ASN A 19 8.16 -10.41 4.45
N LEU A 20 9.27 -11.06 4.10
CA LEU A 20 10.55 -10.93 4.81
C LEU A 20 11.23 -9.56 4.57
N ASP A 21 10.72 -8.76 3.64
CA ASP A 21 11.23 -7.41 3.43
C ASP A 21 10.87 -6.49 4.60
N TYR A 22 11.86 -5.76 5.12
CA TYR A 22 11.72 -4.91 6.31
C TYR A 22 10.72 -3.75 6.15
N LEU A 23 10.36 -3.37 4.92
CA LEU A 23 9.34 -2.35 4.63
C LEU A 23 7.96 -2.95 4.41
N THR A 24 7.82 -4.27 4.46
CA THR A 24 6.56 -4.99 4.30
C THR A 24 5.99 -5.36 5.65
N GLU A 25 4.87 -4.75 6.00
CA GLU A 25 4.16 -5.07 7.24
C GLU A 25 3.54 -6.48 7.17
N ASN A 26 3.76 -7.24 8.24
CA ASN A 26 3.26 -8.60 8.39
C ASN A 26 2.05 -8.64 9.29
N TYR A 27 0.89 -8.93 8.71
CA TYR A 27 -0.36 -9.02 9.45
C TYR A 27 -0.66 -10.46 9.86
N THR A 28 -1.57 -10.62 10.82
CA THR A 28 -2.08 -11.94 11.19
C THR A 28 -2.87 -12.56 10.03
N ILE A 29 -2.94 -13.89 9.98
CA ILE A 29 -3.73 -14.60 8.95
C ILE A 29 -5.19 -14.14 8.97
N GLY A 30 -5.77 -13.93 10.17
CA GLY A 30 -7.13 -13.43 10.32
C GLY A 30 -7.36 -12.07 9.66
N TYR A 31 -6.37 -11.16 9.72
CA TYR A 31 -6.42 -9.87 9.05
C TYR A 31 -6.47 -10.04 7.51
N TYR A 32 -5.56 -10.82 6.93
CA TYR A 32 -5.58 -11.09 5.49
C TYR A 32 -6.88 -11.75 5.03
N LEU A 33 -7.39 -12.72 5.79
CA LEU A 33 -8.63 -13.43 5.45
C LEU A 33 -9.85 -12.50 5.53
N ASN A 34 -9.92 -11.61 6.52
CA ASN A 34 -11.01 -10.64 6.63
C ASN A 34 -11.12 -9.77 5.37
N TYR A 35 -9.98 -9.26 4.90
CA TYR A 35 -9.92 -8.44 3.70
C TYR A 35 -10.22 -9.24 2.43
N LEU A 36 -9.70 -10.47 2.33
CA LEU A 36 -10.00 -11.37 1.20
C LEU A 36 -11.49 -11.68 1.11
N LEU A 37 -12.18 -11.86 2.23
CA LEU A 37 -13.63 -12.11 2.26
C LEU A 37 -14.43 -10.87 1.88
N ARG A 38 -14.00 -9.69 2.31
CA ARG A 38 -14.71 -8.43 2.07
C ARG A 38 -14.48 -7.86 0.67
N TRP A 39 -13.27 -8.01 0.13
CA TRP A 39 -12.81 -7.40 -1.13
C TRP A 39 -12.03 -8.38 -2.02
N PRO A 40 -12.56 -9.57 -2.34
CA PRO A 40 -11.82 -10.63 -3.02
C PRO A 40 -11.28 -10.22 -4.39
N LYS A 41 -12.00 -9.35 -5.11
CA LYS A 41 -11.65 -8.90 -6.47
C LYS A 41 -10.43 -7.97 -6.49
N TYR A 42 -10.07 -7.36 -5.36
CA TYR A 42 -9.02 -6.36 -5.30
C TYR A 42 -7.70 -6.88 -4.73
N PHE A 43 -7.70 -8.13 -4.24
CA PHE A 43 -6.51 -8.83 -3.81
C PHE A 43 -5.89 -9.60 -4.97
N ILE A 44 -4.71 -9.15 -5.39
CA ILE A 44 -4.05 -9.63 -6.61
C ILE A 44 -2.63 -10.03 -6.27
N ILE A 45 -2.21 -11.14 -6.86
CA ILE A 45 -0.85 -11.62 -6.81
C ILE A 45 -0.26 -11.59 -8.22
N ALA A 46 0.98 -11.12 -8.31
CA ALA A 46 1.83 -11.25 -9.48
C ALA A 46 2.69 -12.50 -9.31
N GLU A 47 2.67 -13.41 -10.27
CA GLU A 47 3.48 -14.63 -10.24
C GLU A 47 4.32 -14.76 -11.53
N ASN A 48 5.44 -15.46 -11.40
CA ASN A 48 6.30 -15.79 -12.54
C ASN A 48 5.83 -17.06 -13.26
N ILE A 49 6.52 -17.44 -14.34
CA ILE A 49 6.22 -18.66 -15.12
C ILE A 49 6.24 -19.95 -14.29
N HIS A 50 6.95 -19.97 -13.15
CA HIS A 50 7.04 -21.11 -12.23
C HIS A 50 6.01 -21.02 -11.08
N LYS A 51 5.04 -20.09 -11.16
CA LYS A 51 4.03 -19.84 -10.11
C LYS A 51 4.63 -19.41 -8.77
N ARG A 52 5.85 -18.86 -8.76
CA ARG A 52 6.45 -18.24 -7.58
C ARG A 52 5.90 -16.81 -7.45
N PRO A 53 5.37 -16.43 -6.27
CA PRO A 53 4.96 -15.06 -6.00
C PRO A 53 6.09 -14.06 -6.22
N MET A 54 5.83 -13.06 -7.06
CA MET A 54 6.73 -11.94 -7.30
C MET A 54 6.35 -10.71 -6.45
N GLY A 55 5.06 -10.53 -6.22
CA GLY A 55 4.51 -9.43 -5.43
C GLY A 55 3.01 -9.60 -5.26
N TYR A 56 2.43 -8.91 -4.28
CA TYR A 56 0.99 -8.88 -4.09
C TYR A 56 0.52 -7.47 -3.75
N LYS A 57 -0.76 -7.25 -3.97
CA LYS A 57 -1.46 -6.02 -3.59
C LYS A 57 -2.79 -6.33 -2.92
N GLY A 58 -3.10 -5.61 -1.85
CA GLY A 58 -4.41 -5.55 -1.21
C GLY A 58 -4.97 -4.13 -1.25
N LEU A 59 -6.28 -4.03 -1.49
CA LEU A 59 -7.02 -2.77 -1.47
C LEU A 59 -8.18 -2.88 -0.49
N GLU A 60 -8.35 -1.84 0.32
CA GLU A 60 -9.60 -1.54 1.01
C GLU A 60 -10.46 -0.62 0.16
N LYS A 61 -11.73 -0.96 -0.06
CA LYS A 61 -12.65 -0.10 -0.81
C LYS A 61 -13.61 0.62 0.14
N SER A 62 -13.40 1.92 0.28
CA SER A 62 -14.34 2.91 0.83
C SER A 62 -14.90 3.76 -0.32
N TRP A 63 -15.35 5.00 -0.06
CA TRP A 63 -15.69 5.95 -1.14
C TRP A 63 -14.48 6.28 -2.05
N HIS A 64 -13.28 5.93 -1.59
CA HIS A 64 -12.02 5.89 -2.33
C HIS A 64 -11.38 4.49 -2.21
N GLY A 65 -10.51 4.14 -3.15
CA GLY A 65 -9.62 2.99 -3.03
C GLY A 65 -8.44 3.35 -2.14
N HIS A 66 -8.26 2.63 -1.03
CA HIS A 66 -7.07 2.69 -0.19
C HIS A 66 -6.17 1.46 -0.42
N VAL A 67 -4.91 1.66 -0.81
CA VAL A 67 -3.93 0.56 -0.90
C VAL A 67 -3.47 0.19 0.50
N SER A 68 -3.98 -0.92 1.03
CA SER A 68 -3.60 -1.43 2.35
C SER A 68 -2.19 -2.03 2.33
N ALA A 69 -1.81 -2.71 1.25
CA ALA A 69 -0.49 -3.28 1.10
C ALA A 69 -0.12 -3.40 -0.37
N LEU A 70 1.13 -3.03 -0.71
CA LEU A 70 1.79 -3.34 -1.97
C LEU A 70 3.21 -3.76 -1.65
N SER A 71 3.58 -5.00 -1.99
CA SER A 71 4.94 -5.46 -1.83
C SER A 71 5.39 -6.31 -3.01
N VAL A 72 6.66 -6.15 -3.37
CA VAL A 72 7.34 -6.88 -4.44
C VAL A 72 8.63 -7.42 -3.86
N ALA A 73 8.83 -8.73 -3.99
CA ALA A 73 10.04 -9.41 -3.53
C ALA A 73 11.28 -8.79 -4.20
N PHE A 74 12.36 -8.72 -3.43
CA PHE A 74 13.58 -8.00 -3.80
C PHE A 74 14.10 -8.36 -5.21
N GLU A 75 14.09 -9.66 -5.53
CA GLU A 75 14.58 -10.24 -6.79
C GLU A 75 13.78 -9.78 -8.03
N TYR A 76 12.57 -9.25 -7.83
CA TYR A 76 11.66 -8.83 -8.89
C TYR A 76 11.40 -7.31 -8.92
N ARG A 77 12.15 -6.53 -8.13
CA ARG A 77 12.08 -5.07 -8.16
C ARG A 77 12.67 -4.53 -9.46
N ARG A 78 12.25 -3.31 -9.83
CA ARG A 78 12.67 -2.62 -11.07
C ARG A 78 12.32 -3.35 -12.38
N LEU A 79 11.48 -4.40 -12.33
CA LEU A 79 10.92 -5.09 -13.50
C LEU A 79 9.51 -4.61 -13.88
N GLY A 80 9.04 -3.51 -13.31
CA GLY A 80 7.69 -2.97 -13.57
C GLY A 80 6.53 -3.72 -12.89
N VAL A 81 6.80 -4.71 -12.03
CA VAL A 81 5.76 -5.50 -11.34
C VAL A 81 4.84 -4.63 -10.48
N ALA A 82 5.41 -3.70 -9.70
CA ALA A 82 4.64 -2.77 -8.88
C ALA A 82 3.76 -1.85 -9.74
N SER A 83 4.30 -1.31 -10.84
CA SER A 83 3.54 -0.51 -11.80
C SER A 83 2.38 -1.31 -12.38
N PHE A 84 2.61 -2.57 -12.77
CA PHE A 84 1.58 -3.43 -13.33
C PHE A 84 0.44 -3.73 -12.34
N LEU A 85 0.79 -3.98 -11.06
CA LEU A 85 -0.19 -4.15 -9.98
C LEU A 85 -0.99 -2.87 -9.71
N MET A 86 -0.36 -1.70 -9.82
CA MET A 86 -1.01 -0.41 -9.60
C MET A 86 -1.92 -0.02 -10.77
N THR A 87 -1.48 -0.16 -12.02
CA THR A 87 -2.30 0.10 -13.21
C THR A 87 -3.59 -0.72 -13.19
N PHE A 88 -3.53 -1.99 -12.78
CA PHE A 88 -4.76 -2.77 -12.62
C PHE A 88 -5.71 -2.13 -11.60
N LEU A 89 -5.18 -1.62 -10.49
CA LEU A 89 -6.02 -1.01 -9.46
C LEU A 89 -6.67 0.27 -9.94
N GLU A 90 -5.87 1.10 -10.58
CA GLU A 90 -6.27 2.38 -11.12
C GLU A 90 -7.44 2.22 -12.11
N ASN A 91 -7.43 1.16 -12.91
CA ASN A 91 -8.52 0.85 -13.83
C ASN A 91 -9.84 0.44 -13.14
N VAL A 92 -9.82 0.08 -11.86
CA VAL A 92 -11.00 -0.41 -11.13
C VAL A 92 -11.45 0.52 -9.99
N THR A 93 -10.80 1.66 -9.81
CA THR A 93 -11.07 2.61 -8.72
C THR A 93 -11.25 4.05 -9.19
N ASP A 94 -12.20 4.75 -8.58
CA ASP A 94 -12.55 6.14 -8.93
C ASP A 94 -11.72 7.20 -8.19
N LYS A 95 -11.05 6.82 -7.10
CA LYS A 95 -10.15 7.66 -6.29
C LYS A 95 -9.10 6.75 -5.64
N MET A 96 -7.86 7.19 -5.51
CA MET A 96 -6.76 6.34 -5.03
C MET A 96 -5.90 7.00 -3.96
N TYR A 97 -5.90 6.41 -2.77
CA TYR A 97 -5.08 6.81 -1.62
C TYR A 97 -4.10 5.69 -1.27
N VAL A 98 -2.89 6.07 -0.91
CA VAL A 98 -1.81 5.17 -0.53
C VAL A 98 -1.17 5.74 0.72
N MET A 99 -1.10 4.94 1.77
CA MET A 99 -0.34 5.28 2.97
C MET A 99 1.00 4.55 2.94
N LEU A 100 2.07 5.30 3.18
CA LEU A 100 3.43 4.81 3.17
C LEU A 100 4.06 5.04 4.54
N ARG A 101 4.81 4.06 5.00
CA ARG A 101 5.84 4.31 6.02
C ARG A 101 6.98 5.13 5.40
N ASN A 102 7.83 5.75 6.21
CA ASN A 102 9.01 6.49 5.77
C ASN A 102 9.93 5.62 4.86
N ASN A 103 9.66 5.64 3.55
CA ASN A 103 10.27 4.80 2.53
C ASN A 103 10.47 5.64 1.27
N GLN A 104 11.66 6.22 1.14
CA GLN A 104 11.99 7.09 0.00
C GLN A 104 11.83 6.37 -1.35
N SER A 105 12.17 5.08 -1.42
CA SER A 105 12.03 4.30 -2.66
C SER A 105 10.57 4.16 -3.10
N ALA A 106 9.66 3.98 -2.13
CA ALA A 106 8.23 3.96 -2.42
C ALA A 106 7.71 5.36 -2.80
N VAL A 107 8.11 6.40 -2.07
CA VAL A 107 7.73 7.79 -2.37
C VAL A 107 8.14 8.17 -3.81
N ASP A 108 9.38 7.87 -4.20
CA ASP A 108 9.88 8.11 -5.56
C ASP A 108 9.10 7.31 -6.61
N PHE A 109 8.73 6.07 -6.29
CA PHE A 109 7.91 5.23 -7.16
C PHE A 109 6.51 5.83 -7.35
N TYR A 110 5.82 6.19 -6.27
CA TYR A 110 4.47 6.74 -6.31
C TYR A 110 4.43 8.11 -6.99
N HIS A 111 5.44 8.96 -6.76
CA HIS A 111 5.59 10.21 -7.50
C HIS A 111 5.71 10.00 -9.02
N LYS A 112 6.51 9.00 -9.46
CA LYS A 112 6.66 8.69 -10.90
C LYS A 112 5.37 8.26 -11.57
N ILE A 113 4.46 7.59 -10.85
CA ILE A 113 3.17 7.16 -11.37
C ILE A 113 2.03 8.17 -11.12
N GLY A 114 2.37 9.38 -10.65
CA GLY A 114 1.45 10.53 -10.60
C GLY A 114 0.78 10.77 -9.25
N TYR A 115 1.26 10.16 -8.16
CA TYR A 115 0.78 10.47 -6.82
C TYR A 115 1.48 11.71 -6.27
N THR A 116 0.76 12.44 -5.42
CA THR A 116 1.26 13.60 -4.69
C THR A 116 1.12 13.40 -3.19
N ILE A 117 2.05 13.97 -2.42
CA ILE A 117 1.98 13.93 -0.95
C ILE A 117 0.81 14.81 -0.51
N TYR A 118 -0.20 14.19 0.10
CA TYR A 118 -1.34 14.90 0.66
C TYR A 118 -1.03 15.39 2.07
N ARG A 119 -0.52 14.52 2.94
CA ARG A 119 -0.09 14.89 4.30
C ARG A 119 0.97 13.97 4.85
N GLU A 120 1.69 14.45 5.83
CA GLU A 120 2.58 13.67 6.68
C GLU A 120 1.94 13.54 8.06
N VAL A 121 1.64 12.31 8.47
CA VAL A 121 1.08 11.98 9.78
C VAL A 121 2.24 11.65 10.72
N LEU A 122 2.50 12.55 11.67
CA LEU A 122 3.58 12.41 12.63
C LEU A 122 3.24 11.33 13.66
N ASN A 123 4.26 10.60 14.11
CA ASN A 123 4.18 9.59 15.17
C ASN A 123 3.14 8.48 14.93
N TYR A 124 2.94 8.09 13.68
CA TYR A 124 1.94 7.09 13.31
C TYR A 124 2.38 5.66 13.61
N TYR A 125 3.63 5.32 13.29
CA TYR A 125 4.18 3.98 13.57
C TYR A 125 4.95 4.00 14.88
N CYS A 126 4.72 3.01 15.74
CA CYS A 126 5.47 2.79 16.96
C CYS A 126 6.25 1.46 16.85
N ASP A 127 7.57 1.57 16.82
CA ASP A 127 8.49 0.44 16.58
C ASP A 127 9.10 -0.09 17.89
N GLY A 128 8.41 0.15 19.00
CA GLY A 128 8.84 -0.22 20.33
C GLY A 128 9.58 0.91 21.04
N GLU A 129 10.34 0.53 22.07
CA GLU A 129 10.84 1.44 23.09
C GLU A 129 12.31 1.11 23.37
N ASN A 130 13.15 2.13 23.56
CA ASN A 130 14.53 1.91 23.93
C ASN A 130 14.66 1.51 25.42
N ALA A 131 15.86 1.13 25.86
CA ALA A 131 16.13 0.73 27.25
C ALA A 131 15.86 1.83 28.30
N TYR A 132 15.65 3.07 27.86
CA TYR A 132 15.33 4.23 28.70
C TYR A 132 13.85 4.60 28.70
N GLY A 133 12.99 3.80 28.06
CA GLY A 133 11.55 4.07 28.03
C GLY A 133 11.11 5.10 26.97
N ILE A 134 11.94 5.35 25.94
CA ILE A 134 11.61 6.30 24.87
C ILE A 134 11.11 5.53 23.65
N LEU A 135 9.89 5.86 23.21
CA LEU A 135 9.23 5.26 22.05
C LEU A 135 9.90 5.68 20.75
N TYR A 136 10.23 4.71 19.89
CA TYR A 136 10.61 4.96 18.51
C TYR A 136 9.35 5.18 17.68
N VAL A 137 9.17 6.41 17.23
CA VAL A 137 8.01 6.83 16.44
C VAL A 137 8.42 7.27 15.04
N PHE A 138 7.70 6.79 14.03
CA PHE A 138 7.92 7.16 12.63
C PHE A 138 6.69 7.79 12.01
N ALA A 139 6.92 8.75 11.11
CA ALA A 139 5.86 9.37 10.34
C ALA A 139 5.29 8.41 9.26
N GLN A 140 4.01 8.59 8.96
CA GLN A 140 3.34 8.01 7.81
C GLN A 140 3.10 9.09 6.76
N ILE A 141 3.38 8.79 5.50
CA ILE A 141 3.15 9.68 4.36
C ILE A 141 1.89 9.22 3.64
N ASP A 142 0.85 10.04 3.63
CA ASP A 142 -0.38 9.83 2.86
C ASP A 142 -0.19 10.46 1.49
N MET A 143 -0.15 9.62 0.45
CA MET A 143 -0.05 10.04 -0.94
C MET A 143 -1.35 9.75 -1.68
N ARG A 144 -1.77 10.67 -2.53
CA ARG A 144 -3.04 10.58 -3.27
C ARG A 144 -2.85 10.80 -4.76
N LYS A 145 -3.70 10.15 -5.54
CA LYS A 145 -3.81 10.37 -6.97
C LYS A 145 -5.29 10.62 -7.31
N PRO A 146 -5.62 11.80 -7.86
CA PRO A 146 -6.96 12.04 -8.39
C PRO A 146 -7.16 11.18 -9.64
N MET A 147 -8.33 10.58 -9.76
CA MET A 147 -8.72 9.83 -10.96
C MET A 147 -9.80 10.61 -11.71
N ASP A 148 -10.29 10.08 -12.82
CA ASP A 148 -11.19 10.78 -13.75
C ASP A 148 -12.46 11.36 -13.11
N ARG A 149 -12.93 10.78 -12.01
CA ARG A 149 -14.11 11.25 -11.26
C ARG A 149 -13.83 12.52 -10.44
N ASP A 150 -12.58 12.79 -10.09
CA ASP A 150 -12.17 13.95 -9.30
C ASP A 150 -11.73 15.12 -10.20
N ILE A 151 -12.67 15.63 -10.99
CA ILE A 151 -12.43 16.67 -12.01
C ILE A 151 -11.80 17.93 -11.40
N PHE A 152 -12.30 18.35 -10.22
CA PHE A 152 -11.83 19.55 -9.53
C PHE A 152 -10.60 19.31 -8.64
N LYS A 153 -10.09 18.07 -8.57
CA LYS A 153 -8.97 17.67 -7.71
C LYS A 153 -9.20 18.02 -6.24
N ASP A 154 -10.44 17.93 -5.77
CA ASP A 154 -10.79 18.21 -4.38
C ASP A 154 -10.06 17.27 -3.41
N SER A 155 -9.72 16.05 -3.85
CA SER A 155 -8.96 15.09 -3.04
C SER A 155 -7.53 15.53 -2.71
N LEU A 156 -7.00 16.52 -3.44
CA LEU A 156 -5.68 17.10 -3.26
C LEU A 156 -5.71 18.48 -2.57
N ARG A 157 -6.90 18.97 -2.21
CA ARG A 157 -7.02 20.28 -1.55
C ARG A 157 -6.27 20.25 -0.21
N ASN A 158 -5.43 21.26 0.05
CA ASN A 158 -4.56 21.37 1.23
C ASN A 158 -3.44 20.31 1.32
N SER A 159 -2.94 19.83 0.18
CA SER A 159 -1.77 18.94 0.12
C SER A 159 -0.52 19.57 0.75
N GLY A 160 0.29 18.77 1.44
CA GLY A 160 1.56 19.17 2.05
C GLY A 160 1.48 19.49 3.55
N ALA A 161 0.33 19.26 4.18
CA ALA A 161 0.14 19.47 5.61
C ALA A 161 0.90 18.42 6.45
N LYS A 162 1.42 18.84 7.61
CA LYS A 162 1.87 17.93 8.66
C LYS A 162 0.81 17.87 9.74
N VAL A 163 0.39 16.67 10.12
CA VAL A 163 -0.77 16.41 10.97
C VAL A 163 -0.37 15.41 12.05
N THR A 164 -0.87 15.56 13.27
CA THR A 164 -0.68 14.56 14.33
C THR A 164 -1.76 13.48 14.29
N VAL A 165 -1.54 12.34 14.95
CA VAL A 165 -2.54 11.25 14.97
C VAL A 165 -3.89 11.73 15.55
N ASP A 166 -3.86 12.62 16.53
CA ASP A 166 -5.07 13.16 17.19
C ASP A 166 -5.90 14.07 16.27
N GLU A 167 -5.27 14.63 15.23
CA GLU A 167 -5.92 15.50 14.23
C GLU A 167 -6.49 14.69 13.05
N LEU A 168 -6.34 13.36 13.04
CA LEU A 168 -6.95 12.48 12.04
C LEU A 168 -8.46 12.41 12.24
N THR A 169 -9.20 13.32 11.61
CA THR A 169 -10.65 13.16 11.47
C THR A 169 -10.94 12.03 10.46
N PHE A 170 -11.46 10.91 10.96
CA PHE A 170 -12.03 9.84 10.13
C PHE A 170 -13.44 10.25 9.71
N ASN A 171 -13.55 11.09 8.68
CA ASN A 171 -14.81 11.40 8.02
C ASN A 171 -15.06 10.46 6.83
#